data_AF-S8ASR1-F1
#
_entry.id   AF-S8ASR1-F1
#
_cell.length_a   1.000
_cell.length_b   1.000
_cell.length_c   1.000
_cell.angle_alpha   90.00
_cell.angle_beta   90.00
_cell.angle_gamma   90.00
#
_symmetry.space_group_name_H-M   'P 1'
#
loop_
_entity.id
_entity.type
_entity.pdbx_description
1 polymer ?
#
loop_
_entity_poly.entity_id
_entity_poly.type
_entity_poly.pdbx_seq_one_letter_code
_entity_poly.pdbx_strand_id
1 'polypeptide(L)'
;MAETTFPSEIKLPGLMKYTGAYGTLDDLASSVHRCLLVANIPAEYAGTLSGSPDDEYTYVSYGEDPFSKDNLFLGKRVCAYIADNFKGAAMEWYNYQSQMPQFVEPNCWRKHGDLTPSLRKGNPLPLNTVETSLYDLLKLYAEPECYNSLEALKKLESLHWDPLTKKAPSLSGHRARVEKLLNILGYYDTFSRIALTYKTLPNWLLHAIDHLILSSEVSVWEQVRTAITAKKRAVSGA
;
A
#
# COMPACT_ATOMS: atom_id res chain seq x y z
N MET A 1 -14.64 -41.12 0.41
CA MET A 1 -14.28 -39.84 1.04
C MET A 1 -15.33 -38.83 0.64
N ALA A 2 -15.74 -37.95 1.55
CA ALA A 2 -16.71 -36.90 1.24
C ALA A 2 -16.05 -35.83 0.35
N GLU A 3 -16.85 -35.11 -0.44
CA GLU A 3 -16.33 -34.03 -1.27
C GLU A 3 -15.78 -32.89 -0.41
N THR A 4 -14.62 -32.32 -0.78
CA THR A 4 -14.08 -31.17 -0.05
C THR A 4 -15.02 -29.99 -0.16
N THR A 5 -15.32 -29.36 0.98
CA THR A 5 -16.16 -28.17 1.05
C THR A 5 -15.47 -27.09 1.86
N PHE A 6 -15.72 -25.82 1.50
CA PHE A 6 -15.20 -24.67 2.21
C PHE A 6 -16.35 -23.89 2.86
N PRO A 7 -16.08 -23.14 3.96
CA PRO A 7 -17.10 -22.32 4.60
C PRO A 7 -17.72 -21.30 3.63
N SER A 8 -19.05 -21.24 3.64
CA SER A 8 -19.81 -20.28 2.83
C SER A 8 -19.70 -18.86 3.35
N GLU A 9 -19.41 -18.66 4.63
CA GLU A 9 -19.19 -17.36 5.27
C GLU A 9 -17.80 -17.26 5.90
N ILE A 10 -17.18 -16.09 5.82
CA ILE A 10 -15.90 -15.80 6.47
C ILE A 10 -16.19 -14.89 7.66
N LYS A 11 -15.96 -15.42 8.86
CA LYS A 11 -16.05 -14.68 10.12
C LYS A 11 -14.77 -14.91 10.90
N LEU A 12 -13.98 -13.85 11.05
CA LEU A 12 -12.75 -13.86 11.84
C LEU A 12 -12.96 -13.00 13.10
N PRO A 13 -13.69 -13.51 14.11
CA PRO A 13 -13.95 -12.76 15.33
C PRO A 13 -12.64 -12.47 16.06
N GLY A 14 -12.48 -11.24 16.53
CA GLY A 14 -11.27 -10.81 17.22
C GLY A 14 -10.07 -10.55 16.31
N LEU A 15 -10.27 -10.47 14.99
CA LEU A 15 -9.22 -10.01 14.08
C LEU A 15 -8.82 -8.57 14.44
N MET A 16 -7.52 -8.36 14.62
CA MET A 16 -6.93 -7.05 14.93
C MET A 16 -7.23 -6.03 13.83
N LYS A 17 -7.58 -4.80 14.21
CA LYS A 17 -7.61 -3.66 13.29
C LYS A 17 -6.18 -3.24 12.98
N TYR A 18 -5.83 -3.15 11.70
CA TYR A 18 -4.47 -2.80 11.29
C TYR A 18 -4.41 -1.36 10.79
N THR A 19 -3.58 -0.53 11.42
CA THR A 19 -3.41 0.88 11.04
C THR A 19 -2.22 1.12 10.12
N GLY A 20 -1.34 0.13 9.97
CA GLY A 20 -0.09 0.27 9.22
C GLY A 20 1.07 0.78 10.04
N ALA A 21 0.99 0.74 11.37
CA ALA A 21 2.09 1.16 12.23
C ALA A 21 3.32 0.25 12.06
N TYR A 22 4.51 0.86 12.00
CA TYR A 22 5.76 0.12 11.87
C TYR A 22 5.93 -0.92 12.98
N GLY A 23 6.40 -2.12 12.62
CA GLY A 23 6.59 -3.22 13.56
C GLY A 23 5.32 -3.98 13.98
N THR A 24 4.12 -3.58 13.53
CA THR A 24 2.86 -4.23 13.93
C THR A 24 2.35 -5.29 12.95
N LEU A 25 3.09 -5.56 11.86
CA LEU A 25 2.70 -6.55 10.87
C LEU A 25 2.74 -7.99 11.42
N ASP A 26 3.71 -8.30 12.29
CA ASP A 26 3.81 -9.61 12.94
C ASP A 26 2.67 -9.84 13.95
N ASP A 27 2.20 -8.78 14.62
CA ASP A 27 1.02 -8.82 15.49
C ASP A 27 -0.24 -9.13 14.68
N LEU A 28 -0.40 -8.47 13.51
CA LEU A 28 -1.50 -8.77 12.58
C LEU A 28 -1.41 -10.22 12.11
N ALA A 29 -0.23 -10.70 11.71
CA ALA A 29 -0.06 -12.07 11.24
C ALA A 29 -0.41 -13.10 12.31
N SER A 30 0.01 -12.86 13.55
CA SER A 30 -0.34 -13.70 14.71
C SER A 30 -1.85 -13.68 14.97
N SER A 31 -2.50 -12.52 14.81
CA SER A 31 -3.95 -12.41 14.92
C SER A 31 -4.68 -13.17 13.81
N VAL A 32 -4.23 -13.07 12.55
CA VAL A 32 -4.81 -13.76 11.41
C VAL A 32 -4.71 -15.28 11.60
N HIS A 33 -3.52 -15.78 11.93
CA HIS A 33 -3.28 -17.21 12.20
C HIS A 33 -4.25 -17.75 13.26
N ARG A 34 -4.31 -17.08 14.42
CA ARG A 34 -5.21 -17.47 15.52
C ARG A 34 -6.68 -17.49 15.09
N CYS A 35 -7.14 -16.46 14.37
CA CYS A 35 -8.54 -16.38 13.95
C CYS A 35 -8.89 -17.45 12.90
N LEU A 36 -7.99 -17.74 11.96
CA LEU A 36 -8.19 -18.80 10.96
C LEU A 36 -8.26 -20.17 11.63
N LEU A 37 -7.38 -20.43 12.59
CA LEU A 37 -7.38 -21.68 13.36
C LEU A 37 -8.67 -21.88 14.15
N VAL A 38 -9.11 -20.87 14.91
CA VAL A 38 -10.34 -20.94 15.72
C VAL A 38 -11.60 -21.09 14.86
N ALA A 39 -11.61 -20.49 13.67
CA ALA A 39 -12.74 -20.57 12.75
C ALA A 39 -12.70 -21.80 11.84
N ASN A 40 -11.67 -22.66 11.96
CA ASN A 40 -11.40 -23.77 11.03
C ASN A 40 -11.43 -23.34 9.55
N ILE A 41 -10.80 -22.20 9.22
CA ILE A 41 -10.73 -21.68 7.86
C ILE A 41 -9.35 -22.00 7.27
N PRO A 42 -9.25 -22.90 6.29
CA PRO A 42 -7.96 -23.37 5.79
C PRO A 42 -7.42 -22.43 4.71
N ALA A 43 -7.12 -21.19 5.08
CA ALA A 43 -6.72 -20.13 4.14
C ALA A 43 -5.44 -19.38 4.57
N GLU A 44 -4.68 -19.93 5.52
CA GLU A 44 -3.42 -19.32 5.93
C GLU A 44 -2.39 -19.33 4.80
N TYR A 45 -2.30 -20.46 4.09
CA TYR A 45 -1.42 -20.64 2.94
C TYR A 45 -2.26 -21.05 1.73
N ALA A 46 -1.81 -20.68 0.52
CA ALA A 46 -2.37 -21.26 -0.70
C ALA A 46 -2.04 -22.76 -0.79
N GLY A 47 -2.97 -23.54 -1.36
CA GLY A 47 -2.78 -24.98 -1.53
C GLY A 47 -4.01 -25.70 -2.05
N THR A 48 -3.81 -27.00 -2.28
CA THR A 48 -4.88 -27.96 -2.52
C THR A 48 -5.16 -28.68 -1.21
N LEU A 49 -6.44 -28.78 -0.84
CA LEU A 49 -6.86 -29.33 0.44
C LEU A 49 -7.89 -30.44 0.26
N SER A 50 -7.90 -31.36 1.21
CA SER A 50 -9.00 -32.30 1.45
C SER A 50 -9.58 -32.09 2.84
N GLY A 51 -10.90 -32.15 2.99
CA GLY A 51 -11.59 -31.99 4.28
C GLY A 51 -12.92 -31.21 4.19
N SER A 52 -13.53 -30.95 5.34
CA SER A 52 -14.81 -30.25 5.45
C SER A 52 -14.78 -29.26 6.63
N PRO A 53 -15.71 -28.29 6.72
CA PRO A 53 -15.77 -27.38 7.85
C PRO A 53 -16.04 -28.08 9.19
N ASP A 54 -16.72 -29.22 9.15
CA ASP A 54 -17.06 -30.04 10.32
C ASP A 54 -15.90 -30.95 10.76
N ASP A 55 -14.90 -31.13 9.90
CA ASP A 55 -13.70 -31.95 10.12
C ASP A 55 -12.41 -31.10 10.01
N GLU A 56 -11.25 -31.74 10.15
CA GLU A 56 -9.96 -31.08 9.91
C GLU A 56 -9.62 -31.04 8.41
N TYR A 57 -8.98 -29.95 7.97
CA TYR A 57 -8.44 -29.81 6.63
C TYR A 57 -6.99 -30.28 6.56
N THR A 58 -6.64 -30.97 5.48
CA THR A 58 -5.26 -31.42 5.22
C THR A 58 -4.81 -30.97 3.84
N TYR A 59 -3.57 -30.48 3.75
CA TYR A 59 -2.94 -30.21 2.45
C TYR A 59 -2.59 -31.51 1.75
N VAL A 60 -2.99 -31.63 0.49
CA VAL A 60 -2.77 -32.81 -0.36
C VAL A 60 -2.13 -32.41 -1.69
N SER A 61 -1.47 -33.37 -2.35
CA SER A 61 -0.95 -33.13 -3.70
C SER A 61 -2.10 -32.91 -4.68
N TYR A 62 -1.90 -31.98 -5.61
CA TYR A 62 -2.84 -31.79 -6.70
C TYR A 62 -3.03 -33.10 -7.49
N GLY A 63 -4.28 -33.56 -7.59
CA GLY A 63 -4.64 -34.77 -8.31
C GLY A 63 -4.44 -36.08 -7.53
N GLU A 64 -3.96 -36.04 -6.28
CA GLU A 64 -3.84 -37.23 -5.42
C GLU A 64 -5.20 -37.65 -4.86
N ASP A 65 -6.01 -36.68 -4.42
CA ASP A 65 -7.38 -36.91 -3.98
C ASP A 65 -8.37 -36.29 -5.00
N PRO A 66 -9.23 -37.10 -5.66
CA PRO A 66 -10.22 -36.61 -6.63
C PRO A 66 -11.26 -35.67 -6.03
N PHE A 67 -11.40 -35.63 -4.70
CA PHE A 67 -12.32 -34.76 -3.99
C PHE A 67 -11.67 -33.50 -3.45
N SER A 68 -10.36 -33.31 -3.64
CA SER A 68 -9.62 -32.14 -3.17
C SER A 68 -9.95 -30.87 -3.96
N LYS A 69 -9.76 -29.70 -3.34
CA LYS A 69 -9.99 -28.39 -3.95
C LYS A 69 -8.88 -27.41 -3.62
N ASP A 70 -8.56 -26.53 -4.57
CA ASP A 70 -7.70 -25.38 -4.28
C ASP A 70 -8.45 -24.36 -3.42
N ASN A 71 -7.72 -23.69 -2.54
CA ASN A 71 -8.30 -22.71 -1.63
C ASN A 71 -8.12 -21.25 -2.09
N LEU A 72 -7.72 -20.99 -3.34
CA LEU A 72 -7.38 -19.63 -3.78
C LEU A 72 -8.60 -18.70 -3.78
N PHE A 73 -9.78 -19.21 -4.15
CA PHE A 73 -11.01 -18.43 -4.07
C PHE A 73 -11.40 -18.12 -2.62
N LEU A 74 -11.22 -19.09 -1.71
CA LEU A 74 -11.41 -18.88 -0.28
C LEU A 74 -10.40 -17.85 0.26
N GLY A 75 -9.14 -17.97 -0.12
CA GLY A 75 -8.06 -17.07 0.24
C GLY A 75 -8.31 -15.64 -0.21
N LYS A 76 -8.84 -15.44 -1.43
CA LYS A 76 -9.29 -14.13 -1.92
C LYS A 76 -10.33 -13.48 -0.98
N ARG A 77 -11.34 -14.25 -0.57
CA ARG A 77 -12.38 -13.77 0.36
C ARG A 77 -11.82 -13.44 1.74
N VAL A 78 -10.87 -14.24 2.22
CA VAL A 78 -10.16 -13.98 3.48
C VAL A 78 -9.30 -12.73 3.40
N CYS A 79 -8.55 -12.53 2.31
CA CYS A 79 -7.77 -11.33 2.08
C CYS A 79 -8.63 -10.07 2.05
N ALA A 80 -9.78 -10.11 1.37
CA ALA A 80 -10.74 -9.01 1.38
C ALA A 80 -11.24 -8.70 2.80
N TYR A 81 -11.62 -9.74 3.57
CA TYR A 81 -12.04 -9.56 4.97
C TYR A 81 -10.94 -8.96 5.85
N ILE A 82 -9.68 -9.36 5.65
CA ILE A 82 -8.53 -8.77 6.37
C ILE A 82 -8.36 -7.30 5.98
N ALA A 83 -8.44 -6.98 4.68
CA ALA A 83 -8.31 -5.61 4.19
C ALA A 83 -9.42 -4.68 4.70
N ASP A 84 -10.66 -5.17 4.86
CA ASP A 84 -11.76 -4.40 5.47
C ASP A 84 -11.49 -3.99 6.93
N ASN A 85 -10.63 -4.74 7.62
CA ASN A 85 -10.19 -4.43 8.98
C ASN A 85 -9.04 -3.41 9.02
N PHE A 86 -8.51 -2.98 7.88
CA PHE A 86 -7.56 -1.88 7.82
C PHE A 86 -8.23 -0.56 8.25
N LYS A 87 -7.43 0.32 8.84
CA LYS A 87 -7.85 1.66 9.28
C LYS A 87 -6.76 2.68 8.99
N GLY A 88 -7.13 3.94 8.88
CA GLY A 88 -6.17 5.04 8.69
C GLY A 88 -5.22 4.82 7.51
N ALA A 89 -3.92 4.96 7.79
CA ALA A 89 -2.85 4.89 6.79
C ALA A 89 -2.82 3.59 5.97
N ALA A 90 -3.00 2.43 6.61
CA ALA A 90 -3.04 1.15 5.88
C ALA A 90 -4.21 1.07 4.89
N MET A 91 -5.39 1.57 5.27
CA MET A 91 -6.58 1.56 4.39
C MET A 91 -6.39 2.50 3.20
N GLU A 92 -5.88 3.72 3.44
CA GLU A 92 -5.58 4.68 2.37
C GLU A 92 -4.56 4.11 1.36
N TRP A 93 -3.48 3.51 1.86
CA TRP A 93 -2.49 2.86 1.01
C TRP A 93 -3.08 1.70 0.21
N TYR A 94 -3.88 0.83 0.84
CA TYR A 94 -4.48 -0.30 0.15
C TYR A 94 -5.43 0.15 -0.97
N ASN A 95 -6.26 1.17 -0.70
CA ASN A 95 -7.16 1.77 -1.70
C ASN A 95 -6.41 2.43 -2.85
N TYR A 96 -5.26 3.04 -2.58
CA TYR A 96 -4.40 3.60 -3.62
C TYR A 96 -3.79 2.49 -4.49
N GLN A 97 -3.21 1.47 -3.86
CA GLN A 97 -2.62 0.33 -4.56
C GLN A 97 -3.66 -0.39 -5.41
N SER A 98 -4.88 -0.60 -4.92
CA SER A 98 -5.93 -1.30 -5.65
C SER A 98 -6.40 -0.60 -6.94
N GLN A 99 -6.06 0.68 -7.12
CA GLN A 99 -6.37 1.45 -8.33
C GLN A 99 -5.24 1.41 -9.37
N MET A 100 -4.09 0.84 -9.02
CA MET A 100 -2.93 0.78 -9.90
C MET A 100 -3.09 -0.30 -10.99
N PRO A 101 -2.72 -0.05 -12.26
CA PRO A 101 -2.84 -1.04 -13.33
C PRO A 101 -2.10 -2.36 -13.08
N GLN A 102 -1.00 -2.31 -12.34
CA GLN A 102 -0.17 -3.46 -11.97
C GLN A 102 -0.66 -4.21 -10.73
N PHE A 103 -1.72 -3.72 -10.06
CA PHE A 103 -2.23 -4.36 -8.87
C PHE A 103 -2.93 -5.67 -9.23
N VAL A 104 -2.40 -6.76 -8.66
CA VAL A 104 -3.05 -8.07 -8.70
C VAL A 104 -3.73 -8.28 -7.36
N GLU A 105 -5.01 -8.65 -7.40
CA GLU A 105 -5.77 -8.83 -6.17
C GLU A 105 -5.24 -10.04 -5.37
N PRO A 106 -4.94 -9.87 -4.07
CA PRO A 106 -4.44 -10.96 -3.26
C PRO A 106 -5.43 -12.12 -3.18
N ASN A 107 -4.93 -13.33 -3.40
CA ASN A 107 -5.71 -14.56 -3.38
C ASN A 107 -5.26 -15.54 -2.28
N CYS A 108 -4.25 -15.17 -1.49
CA CYS A 108 -3.81 -15.92 -0.32
C CYS A 108 -3.25 -14.98 0.74
N TRP A 109 -3.35 -15.38 2.01
CA TRP A 109 -2.70 -14.63 3.09
C TRP A 109 -1.18 -14.78 3.01
N ARG A 110 -0.70 -16.03 2.96
CA ARG A 110 0.70 -16.40 2.68
C ARG A 110 0.80 -17.32 1.47
N LYS A 111 1.96 -17.35 0.82
CA LYS A 111 2.19 -18.23 -0.33
C LYS A 111 2.36 -19.67 0.12
N HIS A 112 2.02 -20.62 -0.73
CA HIS A 112 2.33 -22.03 -0.59
C HIS A 112 3.82 -22.28 -0.32
N GLY A 113 4.69 -21.48 -0.95
CA GLY A 113 6.14 -21.52 -0.71
C GLY A 113 6.55 -21.33 0.75
N ASP A 114 5.71 -20.67 1.56
CA ASP A 114 5.94 -20.41 2.98
C ASP A 114 5.49 -21.58 3.89
N LEU A 115 4.88 -22.63 3.34
CA LEU A 115 4.59 -23.85 4.09
C LEU A 115 5.87 -24.45 4.64
N THR A 116 5.73 -25.16 5.77
CA THR A 116 6.85 -25.92 6.35
C THR A 116 7.40 -26.90 5.31
N PRO A 117 8.72 -27.11 5.25
CA PRO A 117 9.33 -27.96 4.22
C PRO A 117 8.75 -29.39 4.13
N SER A 118 8.25 -29.93 5.25
CA SER A 118 7.56 -31.22 5.31
C SER A 118 6.22 -31.21 4.58
N LEU A 119 5.40 -30.17 4.77
CA LEU A 119 4.10 -30.02 4.09
C LEU A 119 4.26 -29.60 2.62
N ARG A 120 5.30 -28.82 2.29
CA ARG A 120 5.53 -28.30 0.94
C ARG A 120 6.01 -29.38 -0.04
N LYS A 121 6.95 -30.25 0.38
CA LYS A 121 7.50 -31.30 -0.50
C LYS A 121 6.45 -32.32 -0.94
N GLY A 122 5.41 -32.53 -0.13
CA GLY A 122 4.36 -33.50 -0.40
C GLY A 122 3.16 -32.94 -1.15
N ASN A 123 3.09 -31.63 -1.46
CA ASN A 123 1.86 -30.98 -1.93
C ASN A 123 2.09 -29.89 -3.00
N PRO A 124 2.75 -30.17 -4.14
CA PRO A 124 3.02 -29.14 -5.14
C PRO A 124 1.73 -28.51 -5.68
N LEU A 125 1.76 -27.18 -5.88
CA LEU A 125 0.70 -26.46 -6.58
C LEU A 125 0.68 -26.81 -8.09
N PRO A 126 -0.48 -26.65 -8.76
CA PRO A 126 -0.56 -26.73 -10.21
C PRO A 126 0.43 -25.78 -10.91
N LEU A 127 1.01 -26.23 -12.03
CA LEU A 127 2.09 -25.56 -12.77
C LEU A 127 1.77 -24.11 -13.24
N ASN A 128 0.52 -23.68 -13.21
CA ASN A 128 0.07 -22.36 -13.64
C ASN A 128 -0.64 -21.56 -12.54
N THR A 129 -0.54 -22.00 -11.28
CA THR A 129 -1.15 -21.26 -10.17
C THR A 129 -0.36 -19.98 -9.91
N VAL A 130 -1.03 -18.83 -10.08
CA VAL A 130 -0.49 -17.52 -9.73
C VAL A 130 -0.91 -17.16 -8.31
N GLU A 131 0.05 -17.10 -7.40
CA GLU A 131 -0.18 -16.74 -6.01
C GLU A 131 0.12 -15.26 -5.77
N THR A 132 -0.85 -14.54 -5.20
CA THR A 132 -0.67 -13.15 -4.77
C THR A 132 -0.95 -13.05 -3.28
N SER A 133 0.12 -12.86 -2.50
CA SER A 133 0.09 -12.86 -1.03
C SER A 133 -0.20 -11.47 -0.49
N LEU A 134 -1.24 -11.34 0.33
CA LEU A 134 -1.53 -10.09 1.03
C LEU A 134 -0.43 -9.79 2.05
N TYR A 135 0.13 -10.80 2.72
CA TYR A 135 1.20 -10.61 3.69
C TYR A 135 2.47 -10.04 3.05
N ASP A 136 2.87 -10.54 1.87
CA ASP A 136 4.03 -10.02 1.15
C ASP A 136 3.78 -8.59 0.65
N LEU A 137 2.56 -8.29 0.19
CA LEU A 137 2.17 -6.94 -0.20
C LEU A 137 2.26 -5.97 0.99
N LEU A 138 1.82 -6.40 2.18
CA LEU A 138 1.93 -5.62 3.41
C LEU A 138 3.36 -5.49 3.92
N LYS A 139 4.22 -6.48 3.68
CA LYS A 139 5.66 -6.37 3.98
C LYS A 139 6.30 -5.25 3.18
N LEU A 140 6.02 -5.16 1.87
CA LEU A 140 6.49 -4.07 1.03
C LEU A 140 6.04 -2.71 1.60
N TYR A 141 4.81 -2.62 2.09
CA TYR A 141 4.34 -1.41 2.80
C TYR A 141 5.07 -1.14 4.12
N ALA A 142 5.34 -2.19 4.90
CA ALA A 142 6.00 -2.10 6.20
C ALA A 142 7.51 -1.84 6.09
N GLU A 143 8.09 -1.88 4.89
CA GLU A 143 9.45 -1.42 4.66
C GLU A 143 9.56 0.07 5.05
N PRO A 144 10.61 0.46 5.80
CA PRO A 144 10.77 1.84 6.30
C PRO A 144 10.66 2.90 5.21
N GLU A 145 11.07 2.58 3.99
CA GLU A 145 11.06 3.44 2.82
C GLU A 145 9.63 3.74 2.33
N CYS A 146 8.73 2.74 2.38
CA CYS A 146 7.33 2.88 1.98
C CYS A 146 6.44 3.53 3.04
N TYR A 147 6.66 3.26 4.33
CA TYR A 147 5.97 3.98 5.42
C TYR A 147 6.34 5.47 5.43
N ASN A 148 7.63 5.79 5.23
CA ASN A 148 8.10 7.17 5.06
C ASN A 148 7.47 7.85 3.84
N SER A 149 7.19 7.10 2.77
CA SER A 149 6.57 7.64 1.56
C SER A 149 5.14 8.14 1.83
N LEU A 150 4.31 7.39 2.55
CA LEU A 150 2.94 7.85 2.85
C LEU A 150 2.93 9.09 3.76
N GLU A 151 3.75 9.09 4.82
CA GLU A 151 3.93 10.28 5.65
C GLU A 151 4.50 11.46 4.87
N ALA A 152 5.43 11.20 3.94
CA ALA A 152 6.00 12.22 3.09
C ALA A 152 4.96 12.80 2.13
N LEU A 153 4.05 11.97 1.58
CA LEU A 153 2.95 12.41 0.73
C LEU A 153 2.00 13.33 1.51
N LYS A 154 1.54 12.88 2.69
CA LYS A 154 0.68 13.69 3.56
C LYS A 154 1.34 15.01 3.96
N LYS A 155 2.63 14.96 4.32
CA LYS A 155 3.40 16.17 4.63
C LYS A 155 3.49 17.09 3.42
N LEU A 156 3.73 16.55 2.21
CA LEU A 156 3.80 17.31 0.97
C LEU A 156 2.47 17.98 0.63
N GLU A 157 1.35 17.25 0.72
CA GLU A 157 0.00 17.78 0.49
C GLU A 157 -0.39 18.83 1.53
N SER A 158 0.05 18.68 2.78
CA SER A 158 -0.16 19.68 3.83
C SER A 158 0.73 20.92 3.69
N LEU A 159 1.76 20.86 2.83
CA LEU A 159 2.80 21.90 2.72
C LEU A 159 2.30 23.11 1.93
N HIS A 160 1.45 23.93 2.54
CA HIS A 160 0.99 25.18 1.94
C HIS A 160 1.96 26.30 2.28
N TRP A 161 2.69 26.81 1.28
CA TRP A 161 3.66 27.87 1.49
C TRP A 161 3.16 29.20 0.95
N ASP A 162 3.26 30.25 1.75
CA ASP A 162 3.02 31.62 1.30
C ASP A 162 4.18 32.54 1.71
N PRO A 163 5.03 32.98 0.76
CA PRO A 163 6.22 33.78 1.04
C PRO A 163 5.94 35.22 1.50
N LEU A 164 4.67 35.65 1.54
CA LEU A 164 4.26 36.95 2.05
C LEU A 164 3.89 36.91 3.54
N THR A 165 3.73 35.72 4.12
CA THR A 165 3.40 35.59 5.55
C THR A 165 4.65 35.80 6.43
N LYS A 166 4.49 36.48 7.57
CA LYS A 166 5.60 36.82 8.48
C LYS A 166 6.37 35.62 9.05
N LYS A 167 5.76 34.44 9.06
CA LYS A 167 6.33 33.20 9.60
C LYS A 167 6.76 32.20 8.51
N ALA A 168 6.69 32.57 7.24
CA ALA A 168 7.05 31.65 6.17
C ALA A 168 8.55 31.34 6.18
N PRO A 169 8.93 30.07 5.94
CA PRO A 169 10.31 29.73 5.65
C PRO A 169 10.78 30.47 4.38
N SER A 170 12.09 30.67 4.27
CA SER A 170 12.72 31.20 3.05
C SER A 170 12.43 30.29 1.85
N LEU A 171 12.53 30.84 0.63
CA LEU A 171 12.38 30.06 -0.60
C LEU A 171 13.32 28.85 -0.64
N SER A 172 14.58 29.03 -0.25
CA SER A 172 15.55 27.92 -0.16
C SER A 172 15.14 26.86 0.86
N GLY A 173 14.62 27.29 2.02
CA GLY A 173 14.13 26.38 3.06
C GLY A 173 12.87 25.63 2.65
N HIS A 174 11.95 26.26 1.93
CA HIS A 174 10.77 25.59 1.39
C HIS A 174 11.15 24.59 0.29
N ARG A 175 11.97 25.00 -0.68
CA ARG A 175 12.50 24.14 -1.75
C ARG A 175 13.16 22.88 -1.20
N ALA A 176 14.07 23.02 -0.23
CA ALA A 176 14.75 21.88 0.37
C ALA A 176 13.79 20.89 1.07
N ARG A 177 12.68 21.38 1.65
CA ARG A 177 11.64 20.53 2.24
C ARG A 177 10.87 19.76 1.17
N VAL A 178 10.49 20.42 0.07
CA VAL A 178 9.82 19.78 -1.07
C VAL A 178 10.73 18.72 -1.69
N GLU A 179 11.98 19.06 -2.01
CA GLU A 179 12.95 18.13 -2.59
C GLU A 179 13.18 16.91 -1.68
N LYS A 180 13.31 17.11 -0.37
CA LYS A 180 13.43 16.00 0.59
C LYS A 180 12.23 15.06 0.55
N LEU A 181 11.00 15.60 0.52
CA LEU A 181 9.78 14.80 0.48
C LEU A 181 9.62 14.05 -0.84
N LEU A 182 9.91 14.71 -1.98
CA LEU A 182 9.87 14.07 -3.30
C LEU A 182 10.90 12.94 -3.44
N ASN A 183 12.09 13.10 -2.85
CA ASN A 183 13.11 12.06 -2.85
C ASN A 183 12.69 10.85 -1.99
N ILE A 184 12.06 11.08 -0.83
CA ILE A 184 11.50 10.00 0.00
C ILE A 184 10.40 9.24 -0.75
N LEU A 185 9.57 9.96 -1.51
CA LEU A 185 8.49 9.38 -2.32
C LEU A 185 8.97 8.62 -3.56
N GLY A 186 10.26 8.69 -3.91
CA GLY A 186 10.80 8.05 -5.09
C GLY A 186 10.36 8.67 -6.42
N TYR A 187 9.88 9.93 -6.42
CA TYR A 187 9.61 10.66 -7.67
C TYR A 187 10.93 11.19 -8.23
N TYR A 188 11.38 10.59 -9.33
CA TYR A 188 12.61 10.98 -10.04
C TYR A 188 12.34 11.60 -11.41
N ASP A 189 11.12 11.48 -11.94
CA ASP A 189 10.76 12.07 -13.22
C ASP A 189 10.43 13.57 -13.05
N THR A 190 10.98 14.39 -13.96
CA THR A 190 10.86 15.84 -13.90
C THR A 190 9.40 16.32 -13.92
N PHE A 191 8.54 15.67 -14.69
CA PHE A 191 7.15 16.10 -14.85
C PHE A 191 6.32 15.92 -13.58
N SER A 192 6.38 14.76 -12.94
CA SER A 192 5.65 14.50 -11.69
C SER A 192 6.17 15.38 -10.56
N ARG A 193 7.48 15.60 -10.50
CA ARG A 193 8.09 16.48 -9.50
C ARG A 193 7.66 17.94 -9.66
N ILE A 194 7.55 18.45 -10.89
CA ILE A 194 6.99 19.80 -11.17
C ILE A 194 5.52 19.86 -10.74
N ALA A 195 4.70 18.89 -11.15
CA ALA A 195 3.28 18.87 -10.83
C ALA A 195 3.02 18.86 -9.32
N LEU A 196 3.79 18.07 -8.57
CA LEU A 196 3.71 18.01 -7.11
C LEU A 196 4.25 19.28 -6.44
N THR A 197 5.29 19.89 -6.99
CA THR A 197 5.79 21.20 -6.53
C THR A 197 4.72 22.27 -6.65
N TYR A 198 3.95 22.31 -7.74
CA TYR A 198 2.88 23.28 -7.91
C TYR A 198 1.79 23.17 -6.84
N LYS A 199 1.50 21.96 -6.34
CA LYS A 199 0.53 21.79 -5.25
C LYS A 199 0.96 22.46 -3.94
N THR A 200 2.24 22.74 -3.74
CA THR A 200 2.75 23.39 -2.52
C THR A 200 2.79 24.92 -2.60
N LEU A 201 2.49 25.48 -3.79
CA LEU A 201 2.55 26.91 -4.07
C LEU A 201 1.16 27.56 -3.93
N PRO A 202 1.09 28.85 -3.57
CA PRO A 202 -0.17 29.57 -3.48
C PRO A 202 -0.67 29.95 -4.88
N ASN A 203 -2.00 30.05 -5.05
CA ASN A 203 -2.64 30.31 -6.34
C ASN A 203 -2.09 31.53 -7.08
N TRP A 204 -1.74 32.61 -6.36
CA TRP A 204 -1.21 33.81 -7.00
C TRP A 204 0.17 33.59 -7.63
N LEU A 205 0.99 32.69 -7.07
CA LEU A 205 2.27 32.30 -7.67
C LEU A 205 2.04 31.41 -8.88
N LEU A 206 1.10 30.47 -8.78
CA LEU A 206 0.71 29.63 -9.92
C LEU A 206 0.26 30.50 -11.10
N HIS A 207 -0.66 31.44 -10.90
CA HIS A 207 -1.07 32.36 -11.97
C HIS A 207 0.08 33.18 -12.57
N ALA A 208 1.09 33.51 -11.76
CA ALA A 208 2.25 34.27 -12.23
C ALA A 208 3.22 33.42 -13.09
N ILE A 209 3.16 32.09 -13.02
CA ILE A 209 4.11 31.18 -13.71
C ILE A 209 3.43 30.17 -14.65
N ASP A 210 2.10 29.99 -14.58
CA ASP A 210 1.31 29.00 -15.30
C ASP A 210 1.42 29.12 -16.83
N HIS A 211 1.56 30.34 -17.33
CA HIS A 211 1.73 30.60 -18.76
C HIS A 211 3.12 30.21 -19.31
N LEU A 212 4.05 29.79 -18.45
CA LEU A 212 5.41 29.43 -18.85
C LEU A 212 5.49 27.91 -19.03
N ILE A 213 5.92 27.47 -20.21
CA ILE A 213 6.27 26.07 -20.45
C ILE A 213 7.63 25.83 -19.77
N LEU A 214 7.60 25.23 -18.57
CA LEU A 214 8.79 24.96 -17.79
C LEU A 214 9.20 23.51 -17.94
N SER A 215 10.40 23.29 -18.49
CA SER A 215 10.94 21.95 -18.79
C SER A 215 11.82 21.39 -17.67
N SER A 216 12.04 22.13 -16.59
CA SER A 216 12.87 21.69 -15.46
C SER A 216 12.43 22.30 -14.13
N GLU A 217 12.70 21.58 -13.04
CA GLU A 217 12.51 22.10 -11.67
C GLU A 217 13.33 23.37 -11.40
N VAL A 218 14.53 23.47 -11.97
CA VAL A 218 15.37 24.66 -11.81
C VAL A 218 14.65 25.90 -12.34
N SER A 219 14.09 25.79 -13.54
CA SER A 219 13.32 26.86 -14.18
C SER A 219 12.08 27.23 -13.34
N VAL A 220 11.38 26.26 -12.76
CA VAL A 220 10.27 26.52 -11.83
C VAL A 220 10.71 27.38 -10.65
N TRP A 221 11.77 26.98 -9.95
CA TRP A 221 12.23 27.71 -8.76
C TRP A 221 12.77 29.11 -9.06
N GLU A 222 13.35 29.31 -10.25
CA GLU A 222 13.77 30.63 -10.73
C GLU A 222 12.58 31.55 -10.99
N GLN A 223 11.54 31.05 -11.65
CA GLN A 223 10.34 31.84 -11.92
C GLN A 223 9.58 32.19 -10.63
N VAL A 224 9.49 31.24 -9.69
CA VAL A 224 8.95 31.49 -8.34
C VAL A 224 9.73 32.62 -7.66
N ARG A 225 11.07 32.60 -7.70
CA ARG A 225 11.92 33.66 -7.12
C ARG A 225 11.63 35.03 -7.74
N THR A 226 11.52 35.07 -9.06
CA THR A 226 11.25 36.30 -9.82
C THR A 226 9.88 36.87 -9.45
N ALA A 227 8.83 36.04 -9.45
CA ALA A 227 7.47 36.43 -9.10
C ALA A 227 7.36 36.95 -7.66
N ILE A 228 8.03 36.30 -6.69
CA ILE A 228 8.08 36.78 -5.31
C ILE A 228 8.71 38.16 -5.21
N THR A 229 9.82 38.37 -5.92
CA THR A 229 10.55 39.65 -5.89
C THR A 229 9.70 40.77 -6.46
N ALA A 230 9.04 40.53 -7.60
CA ALA A 230 8.12 41.48 -8.22
C ALA A 230 6.95 41.82 -7.28
N LYS A 231 6.33 40.80 -6.66
CA LYS A 231 5.20 41.00 -5.74
C LYS A 231 5.60 41.79 -4.49
N LYS A 232 6.75 41.50 -3.89
CA LYS A 232 7.24 42.24 -2.71
C LYS A 232 7.50 43.71 -3.03
N ARG A 233 8.10 44.02 -4.19
CA ARG A 233 8.29 45.41 -4.62
C ARG A 233 6.97 46.16 -4.79
N ALA A 234 5.97 45.52 -5.37
CA ALA A 234 4.65 46.12 -5.54
C ALA A 234 3.95 46.41 -4.20
N VAL A 235 4.16 45.57 -3.18
CA VAL A 235 3.58 45.76 -1.83
C VAL A 235 4.38 46.77 -1.00
N SER A 236 5.70 46.88 -1.17
CA SER A 236 6.54 47.84 -0.46
C SER A 236 6.52 49.27 -1.02
N GLY A 237 6.04 49.42 -2.26
CA GLY A 237 5.93 50.71 -2.96
C GLY A 237 4.55 51.37 -2.86
N ALA A 238 3.62 50.75 -2.12
CA ALA A 238 2.29 51.27 -1.78
C ALA A 238 2.24 51.64 -0.29
#